data_AF-A0A973SN53-F1
#
_entry.id   AF-A0A973SN53-F1
#
_cell.length_a   1.000
_cell.length_b   1.000
_cell.length_c   1.000
_cell.angle_alpha   90.00
_cell.angle_beta   90.00
_cell.angle_gamma   90.00
#
_symmetry.space_group_name_H-M   'P 1'
#
loop_
_entity.id
_entity.type
_entity.pdbx_description
1 polymer ?
#
loop_
_entity_poly.entity_id
_entity_poly.type
_entity_poly.pdbx_seq_one_letter_code
_entity_poly.pdbx_strand_id
1 'polypeptide(L)' 'RSDQLTVDAPVPVKDGMKITMLGYDQALTWRVEGGKLIVDVPAEARAAGKYVWTFKIDW' A
#
# COMPACT_ATOMS: atom_id res chain seq x y z
N ARG A 1 -11.44 -4.44 11.21
CA ARG A 1 -10.79 -5.48 10.37
C ARG A 1 -10.06 -4.70 9.28
N SER A 2 -8.74 -4.78 9.20
CA SER A 2 -7.96 -4.16 8.11
C SER A 2 -7.88 -5.13 6.94
N ASP A 3 -7.87 -4.58 5.72
CA ASP A 3 -7.57 -5.37 4.53
C ASP A 3 -6.07 -5.34 4.24
N GLN A 4 -5.61 -6.26 3.40
CA GLN A 4 -4.21 -6.36 3.02
C GLN A 4 -4.09 -6.56 1.51
N LEU A 5 -3.17 -5.83 0.89
CA LEU A 5 -2.73 -6.07 -0.48
C LEU A 5 -1.32 -6.68 -0.44
N THR A 6 -1.17 -7.82 -1.09
CA THR A 6 0.13 -8.49 -1.24
C THR A 6 0.52 -8.51 -2.72
N VAL A 7 1.70 -7.98 -3.03
CA VAL A 7 2.30 -8.04 -4.36
C VAL A 7 3.42 -9.06 -4.34
N ASP A 8 3.20 -10.17 -5.04
CA ASP A 8 4.17 -11.28 -5.17
C ASP A 8 5.07 -11.07 -6.40
N ALA A 9 5.89 -10.03 -6.33
CA ALA A 9 6.87 -9.69 -7.35
C ALA A 9 8.00 -8.84 -6.72
N PRO A 10 9.19 -8.78 -7.33
CA PRO A 10 10.24 -7.86 -6.89
C PRO A 10 9.76 -6.41 -7.08
N VAL A 11 9.26 -5.79 -6.01
CA VAL A 11 8.96 -4.36 -5.98
C VAL A 11 10.16 -3.67 -5.35
N PRO A 12 10.86 -2.74 -6.04
CA PRO A 12 12.08 -2.11 -5.54
C PRO A 12 11.79 -1.02 -4.48
N VAL A 13 10.94 -1.33 -3.50
CA VAL A 13 10.71 -0.47 -2.33
C VAL A 13 11.86 -0.59 -1.35
N LYS A 14 12.19 0.51 -0.67
CA LYS A 14 13.26 0.60 0.33
C LYS A 14 12.77 1.36 1.55
N ASP A 15 13.45 1.14 2.67
CA ASP A 15 13.23 1.93 3.88
C ASP A 15 13.33 3.43 3.56
N GLY A 16 12.39 4.20 4.11
CA GLY A 16 12.25 5.64 3.84
C GLY A 16 11.25 5.99 2.73
N MET A 17 10.91 5.06 1.83
CA MET A 17 9.90 5.30 0.81
C MET A 17 8.49 5.37 1.38
N LYS A 18 7.65 6.21 0.75
CA LYS A 18 6.25 6.39 1.13
C LYS A 18 5.34 5.68 0.13
N ILE A 19 4.43 4.85 0.64
CA ILE A 19 3.32 4.31 -0.16
C ILE A 19 2.06 5.09 0.21
N THR A 20 1.36 5.62 -0.77
CA THR A 20 0.05 6.27 -0.62
C THR A 20 -0.97 5.60 -1.54
N MET A 21 -2.25 5.82 -1.28
CA MET A 21 -3.31 5.39 -2.18
C MET A 21 -4.07 6.62 -2.69
N LEU A 22 -4.37 6.66 -3.98
CA LEU A 22 -5.11 7.78 -4.57
C LEU A 22 -6.46 7.97 -3.85
N GLY A 23 -6.74 9.20 -3.43
CA GLY A 23 -7.92 9.54 -2.62
C GLY A 23 -7.75 9.31 -1.11
N TYR A 24 -6.55 8.92 -0.66
CA TYR A 24 -6.19 8.78 0.76
C TYR A 24 -4.88 9.52 1.06
N ASP A 25 -4.97 10.58 1.87
CA ASP A 25 -3.89 11.58 2.01
C ASP A 25 -2.74 11.15 2.95
N GLN A 26 -2.85 9.96 3.55
CA GLN A 26 -1.90 9.45 4.53
C GLN A 26 -1.00 8.36 3.93
N ALA A 27 0.20 8.23 4.50
CA ALA A 27 1.05 7.08 4.19
C ALA A 27 0.37 5.80 4.67
N LEU A 28 0.49 4.74 3.87
CA LEU A 28 0.11 3.40 4.29
C LEU A 28 1.28 2.74 5.01
N THR A 29 0.96 1.95 6.03
CA THR A 29 1.91 1.02 6.63
C THR A 29 2.18 -0.10 5.64
N TRP A 30 3.44 -0.46 5.48
CA TRP A 30 3.86 -1.53 4.58
C TRP A 30 5.08 -2.25 5.14
N ARG A 31 5.31 -3.46 4.64
CA ARG A 31 6.48 -4.28 4.96
C ARG A 31 6.86 -5.17 3.78
N VAL A 32 8.12 -5.61 3.75
CA VAL A 32 8.56 -6.67 2.84
C VAL A 32 8.75 -7.95 3.63
N GLU A 33 8.10 -9.03 3.18
CA GLU A 33 8.17 -10.34 3.81
C GLU A 33 8.35 -11.40 2.73
N GLY A 34 9.43 -12.20 2.80
CA GLY A 34 9.71 -13.24 1.80
C GLY A 34 9.82 -12.72 0.36
N GLY A 35 10.30 -11.48 0.17
CA GLY A 35 10.39 -10.84 -1.15
C GLY A 35 9.07 -10.24 -1.66
N LYS A 36 7.99 -10.31 -0.89
CA LYS A 36 6.67 -9.75 -1.23
C LYS A 36 6.47 -8.41 -0.56
N LEU A 37 5.89 -7.46 -1.28
CA LEU A 37 5.42 -6.21 -0.68
C LEU A 37 4.02 -6.45 -0.11
N ILE A 38 3.88 -6.17 1.18
CA ILE A 38 2.63 -6.24 1.91
C ILE A 38 2.25 -4.82 2.34
N VAL A 39 1.06 -4.37 1.93
CA VAL A 39 0.51 -3.06 2.28
C VAL A 39 -0.75 -3.25 3.12
N ASP A 40 -0.78 -2.64 4.30
CA ASP A 40 -1.96 -2.64 5.15
C ASP A 40 -2.92 -1.54 4.68
N VAL A 41 -4.18 -1.90 4.40
CA VAL A 41 -5.20 -1.00 3.87
C VAL A 41 -6.28 -0.80 4.95
N PRO A 42 -6.26 0.33 5.68
CA PRO A 42 -7.28 0.64 6.68
C PRO A 42 -8.63 0.94 6.03
N ALA A 43 -9.71 0.91 6.81
CA ALA A 43 -11.08 1.04 6.28
C ALA A 43 -11.30 2.41 5.59
N GLU A 44 -10.68 3.45 6.12
CA GLU A 44 -10.72 4.82 5.60
C GLU A 44 -10.03 4.89 4.24
N ALA A 45 -8.89 4.21 4.08
CA ALA A 45 -8.22 4.09 2.80
C ALA A 45 -9.11 3.28 1.84
N ARG A 46 -9.61 2.11 2.25
CA ARG A 46 -10.50 1.25 1.43
C ARG A 46 -11.66 2.05 0.81
N ALA A 47 -12.24 2.96 1.59
CA ALA A 47 -13.36 3.80 1.17
C ALA A 47 -13.01 4.84 0.09
N ALA A 48 -11.73 5.15 -0.13
CA ALA A 48 -11.27 6.07 -1.16
C ALA A 48 -11.49 5.57 -2.60
N GLY A 49 -11.68 4.26 -2.79
CA GLY A 49 -11.94 3.66 -4.09
C GLY A 49 -13.11 2.68 -4.07
N LYS A 50 -14.00 2.78 -5.07
CA LYS A 50 -15.19 1.91 -5.20
C LYS A 50 -14.93 0.63 -6.00
N TYR A 51 -14.14 0.74 -7.06
CA TYR A 51 -13.88 -0.36 -8.01
C TYR A 51 -12.40 -0.66 -8.20
N VAL A 52 -11.55 0.32 -7.93
CA VAL A 52 -10.12 0.26 -8.15
C VAL A 52 -9.42 1.00 -7.02
N TRP A 53 -8.21 0.53 -6.70
CA TRP A 53 -7.25 1.22 -5.86
C TRP A 53 -5.96 1.42 -6.64
N THR A 54 -5.39 2.61 -6.54
CA THR A 54 -4.12 2.96 -7.17
C THR A 54 -3.14 3.35 -6.09
N PHE A 55 -2.05 2.60 -6.00
CA PHE A 55 -0.98 2.84 -5.04
C PHE A 55 0.14 3.61 -5.72
N LYS A 56 0.63 4.67 -5.05
CA LYS A 56 1.75 5.47 -5.49
C LYS A 56 2.91 5.27 -4.51
N ILE A 57 4.09 5.01 -5.06
CA ILE A 57 5.35 4.88 -4.31
C ILE A 57 6.17 6.12 -4.60
N ASP A 58 6.48 6.89 -3.57
CA ASP A 58 7.30 8.09 -3.63
C ASP A 58 8.64 7.85 -2.90
N TRP A 59 9.69 8.49 -3.44
CA TRP A 59 11.07 8.43 -2.95
C TRP A 59 11.27 9.17 -1.65
#